data_AF-A0A7S1FFL1-F1
#
_entry.id   AF-A0A7S1FFL1-F1
#
_cell.length_a   1.000
_cell.length_b   1.000
_cell.length_c   1.000
_cell.angle_alpha   90.00
_cell.angle_beta   90.00
_cell.angle_gamma   90.00
#
_symmetry.space_group_name_H-M   'P 1'
#
loop_
_entity.id
_entity.type
_entity.pdbx_description
1 polymer ?
#
loop_
_entity_poly.entity_id
_entity_poly.type
_entity_poly.pdbx_seq_one_letter_code
_entity_poly.pdbx_strand_id
1 'polypeptide(L)'
;FNSILIGIQTQLSIQNAIENFRLQDQIGNADLATPVWLFVIDIGFNVVFFLELVLRVLALEGRFCAGSEWKWNGFDALVLSLSMVDMALLAVDIKASHVRVLRLARSVRTLRMLRLLRYTATVRKLRVITLAIINSRTMFMWAVVVLLLVLYLFSVIFLYAVSQYIADAAPDDIIVEDLTVF
;
A
#
# COMPACT_ATOMS: atom_id res chain seq x y z
N PHE A 1 21.32 42.31 30.10
CA PHE A 1 21.95 40.97 30.16
C PHE A 1 21.13 39.94 29.38
N ASN A 2 19.82 39.80 29.65
CA ASN A 2 18.94 38.84 28.95
C ASN A 2 18.87 39.01 27.42
N SER A 3 18.91 40.23 26.88
CA SER A 3 18.82 40.47 25.43
C SER A 3 20.04 39.97 24.64
N ILE A 4 21.23 39.98 25.26
CA ILE A 4 22.46 39.43 24.64
C ILE A 4 22.39 37.90 24.61
N LEU A 5 21.86 37.30 25.67
CA LEU A 5 21.66 35.86 25.79
C LEU A 5 20.66 35.33 24.76
N ILE A 6 19.54 36.05 24.57
CA ILE A 6 18.54 35.73 23.54
C ILE A 6 19.14 35.87 22.13
N GLY A 7 19.99 36.88 21.90
CA GLY A 7 20.70 37.07 20.63
C GLY A 7 21.63 35.89 20.30
N ILE A 8 22.46 35.49 21.26
CA ILE A 8 23.37 34.34 21.11
C ILE A 8 22.59 33.04 20.90
N GLN A 9 21.53 32.82 21.68
CA GLN A 9 20.68 31.63 21.54
C GLN A 9 20.00 31.57 20.17
N THR A 10 19.50 32.71 19.67
CA THR A 10 18.88 32.80 18.34
C THR A 10 19.90 32.50 17.25
N GLN A 11 21.11 33.04 17.35
CA GLN A 11 22.16 32.81 16.36
C GLN A 11 22.64 31.36 16.32
N LEU A 12 22.78 30.71 17.49
CA LEU A 12 23.07 29.28 17.58
C LEU A 12 21.94 28.43 16.98
N SER A 13 20.68 28.79 17.25
CA SER A 13 19.53 28.07 16.69
C SER A 13 19.46 28.19 15.15
N ILE A 14 19.80 29.36 14.60
CA ILE A 14 19.85 29.59 13.14
C ILE A 14 20.99 28.80 12.51
N GLN A 15 22.19 28.79 13.12
CA GLN A 15 23.31 28.02 12.58
C GLN A 15 23.01 26.51 12.57
N ASN A 16 22.44 25.99 13.67
CA ASN A 16 22.03 24.59 13.74
C ASN A 16 20.93 24.26 12.72
N ALA A 17 19.98 25.15 12.47
CA ALA A 17 18.93 24.95 11.47
C ALA A 17 19.49 24.93 10.03
N ILE A 18 20.45 25.80 9.72
CA ILE A 18 21.10 25.87 8.40
C ILE A 18 21.96 24.62 8.15
N GLU A 19 22.67 24.13 9.17
CA GLU A 19 23.47 22.91 9.06
C GLU A 19 22.59 21.69 8.80
N ASN A 20 21.49 21.53 9.55
CA ASN A 20 20.52 20.46 9.31
C ASN A 20 19.89 20.55 7.91
N PHE A 21 19.60 21.76 7.41
CA PHE A 21 19.07 21.93 6.04
C PHE A 21 20.11 21.57 4.97
N ARG A 22 21.38 21.91 5.17
CA ARG A 22 22.48 21.53 4.26
C ARG A 22 22.75 20.03 4.26
N LEU A 23 22.65 19.39 5.44
CA LEU A 23 22.73 17.93 5.54
C LEU A 23 21.52 17.28 4.86
N GLN A 24 20.30 17.83 5.00
CA GLN A 24 19.12 17.36 4.29
C GLN A 24 19.26 17.49 2.77
N ASP A 25 19.83 18.58 2.26
CA ASP A 25 20.09 18.80 0.84
C ASP A 25 21.22 17.91 0.31
N GLN A 26 22.27 17.67 1.11
CA GLN A 26 23.30 16.67 0.79
C GLN A 26 22.75 15.24 0.83
N ILE A 27 21.86 14.89 1.76
CA ILE A 27 21.20 13.57 1.78
C ILE A 27 20.26 13.43 0.56
N GLY A 28 19.56 14.50 0.17
CA GLY A 28 18.71 14.54 -1.02
C GLY A 28 19.48 14.43 -2.35
N ASN A 29 20.70 14.95 -2.41
CA ASN A 29 21.57 14.85 -3.60
C ASN A 29 22.47 13.60 -3.59
N ALA A 30 22.88 13.09 -2.42
CA ALA A 30 23.60 11.83 -2.26
C ALA A 30 22.72 10.61 -2.57
N ASP A 31 21.39 10.75 -2.50
CA ASP A 31 20.42 9.75 -2.94
C ASP A 31 20.48 9.45 -4.46
N LEU A 32 21.15 10.29 -5.26
CA LEU A 32 21.27 10.12 -6.73
C LEU A 32 22.62 9.55 -7.17
N ALA A 33 23.63 9.62 -6.30
CA ALA A 33 24.93 9.03 -6.57
C ALA A 33 24.90 7.54 -6.18
N THR A 34 24.03 6.76 -6.83
CA THR A 34 24.09 5.31 -6.70
C THR A 34 25.47 4.85 -7.17
N PRO A 35 26.30 4.24 -6.30
CA PRO A 35 27.64 3.86 -6.68
C PRO A 35 27.59 2.81 -7.80
N VAL A 36 28.53 2.92 -8.75
CA VAL A 36 28.55 2.10 -9.99
C VAL A 36 28.47 0.60 -9.71
N TRP A 37 29.04 0.14 -8.59
CA TRP A 37 28.98 -1.27 -8.18
C TRP A 37 27.55 -1.75 -7.89
N LEU A 38 26.68 -0.92 -7.31
CA LEU A 38 25.28 -1.27 -7.07
C LEU A 38 24.51 -1.43 -8.38
N PHE A 39 24.78 -0.55 -9.35
CA PHE A 39 24.16 -0.62 -10.66
C PHE A 39 24.52 -1.95 -11.35
N VAL A 40 25.79 -2.33 -11.37
CA VAL A 40 26.25 -3.61 -11.95
C VAL A 40 25.59 -4.82 -11.28
N ILE A 41 25.49 -4.80 -9.95
CA ILE A 41 24.80 -5.85 -9.19
C ILE A 41 23.31 -5.90 -9.55
N ASP A 42 22.64 -4.76 -9.65
CA ASP A 42 21.23 -4.68 -10.01
C ASP A 42 20.97 -5.19 -11.43
N ILE A 43 21.87 -4.93 -12.39
CA ILE A 43 21.81 -5.53 -13.74
C ILE A 43 21.93 -7.05 -13.64
N GLY A 44 22.96 -7.53 -12.93
CA GLY A 44 23.23 -8.96 -12.78
C GLY A 44 22.04 -9.72 -12.20
N PHE A 45 21.45 -9.20 -11.12
CA PHE A 45 20.21 -9.76 -10.57
C PHE A 45 19.07 -9.74 -11.57
N ASN A 46 18.86 -8.63 -12.29
CA ASN A 46 17.77 -8.51 -13.25
C ASN A 46 17.90 -9.54 -14.39
N VAL A 47 19.13 -9.78 -14.88
CA VAL A 47 19.43 -10.80 -15.89
C VAL A 47 19.14 -12.21 -15.35
N VAL A 48 19.61 -12.54 -14.15
CA VAL A 48 19.34 -13.84 -13.52
C VAL A 48 17.84 -14.06 -13.33
N PHE A 49 17.11 -13.03 -12.90
CA PHE A 49 15.66 -13.10 -12.74
C PHE A 49 14.90 -13.24 -14.06
N PHE A 50 15.38 -12.56 -15.11
CA PHE A 50 14.83 -12.73 -16.45
C PHE A 50 15.02 -14.16 -16.92
N LEU A 51 16.22 -14.72 -16.73
CA LEU A 51 16.54 -16.11 -17.09
C LEU A 51 15.71 -17.11 -16.28
N GLU A 52 15.56 -16.90 -14.97
CA GLU A 52 14.68 -17.72 -14.11
C GLU A 52 13.21 -17.65 -14.58
N LEU A 53 12.72 -16.46 -14.94
CA LEU A 53 11.36 -16.29 -15.44
C LEU A 53 11.16 -17.02 -16.78
N VAL A 54 12.11 -16.88 -17.72
CA VAL A 54 12.09 -17.58 -19.00
C VAL A 54 12.11 -19.10 -18.79
N LEU A 55 13.02 -19.61 -17.95
CA LEU A 55 13.07 -21.03 -17.59
C LEU A 55 11.75 -21.51 -16.98
N ARG A 56 11.13 -20.70 -16.11
CA ARG A 56 9.85 -21.03 -15.47
C ARG A 56 8.69 -21.00 -16.48
N VAL A 57 8.71 -20.11 -17.46
CA VAL A 57 7.73 -20.08 -18.57
C VAL A 57 7.89 -21.32 -19.45
N LEU A 58 9.12 -21.67 -19.82
CA LEU A 58 9.43 -22.85 -20.63
C LEU A 58 9.05 -24.15 -19.90
N ALA A 59 9.38 -24.27 -18.61
CA ALA A 59 9.06 -25.45 -17.81
C ALA A 59 7.56 -25.64 -17.53
N LEU A 60 6.75 -24.58 -17.64
CA LEU A 60 5.29 -24.68 -17.43
C LEU A 60 4.50 -24.88 -18.74
N GLU A 61 5.13 -24.97 -19.91
CA GLU A 61 4.53 -25.35 -21.21
C GLU A 61 3.12 -24.75 -21.47
N GLY A 62 2.89 -23.49 -21.09
CA GLY A 62 1.59 -22.80 -21.28
C GLY A 62 0.64 -22.80 -20.08
N ARG A 63 0.90 -23.56 -19.01
CA ARG A 63 0.15 -23.47 -17.72
C ARG A 63 0.56 -22.26 -16.88
N PHE A 64 1.52 -21.46 -17.33
CA PHE A 64 1.93 -20.20 -16.70
C PHE A 64 0.76 -19.23 -16.52
N CYS A 65 -0.14 -19.20 -17.53
CA CYS A 65 -1.38 -18.43 -17.55
C CYS A 65 -2.60 -19.34 -17.41
N ALA A 66 -2.56 -20.45 -16.67
CA ALA A 66 -3.76 -21.25 -16.41
C ALA A 66 -3.69 -22.09 -15.12
N GLY A 67 -2.54 -22.16 -14.46
CA GLY A 67 -2.36 -22.86 -13.19
C GLY A 67 -2.92 -22.09 -12.00
N SER A 68 -3.10 -22.80 -10.87
CA SER A 68 -3.50 -22.24 -9.56
C SER A 68 -2.69 -21.02 -9.14
N GLU A 69 -1.41 -20.97 -9.54
CA GLU A 69 -0.47 -19.91 -9.18
C GLU A 69 -0.31 -18.81 -10.26
N TRP A 70 -1.18 -18.77 -11.29
CA TRP A 70 -1.22 -17.74 -12.36
C TRP A 70 -0.97 -16.33 -11.80
N LYS A 71 -1.63 -15.99 -10.68
CA LYS A 71 -1.70 -14.60 -10.17
C LYS A 71 -0.34 -14.14 -9.67
N TRP A 72 0.40 -15.05 -9.06
CA TRP A 72 1.73 -14.78 -8.57
C TRP A 72 2.74 -14.71 -9.71
N ASN A 73 2.60 -15.57 -10.72
CA ASN A 73 3.46 -15.55 -11.91
C ASN A 73 3.27 -14.28 -12.75
N GLY A 74 2.02 -13.84 -12.95
CA GLY A 74 1.71 -12.60 -13.66
C GLY A 74 2.20 -11.36 -12.91
N PHE A 75 2.07 -11.34 -11.57
CA PHE A 75 2.64 -10.28 -10.75
C PHE A 75 4.18 -10.23 -10.87
N ASP A 76 4.83 -11.39 -10.82
CA ASP A 76 6.28 -11.48 -10.96
C ASP A 76 6.77 -10.98 -12.34
N ALA A 77 6.04 -11.29 -13.42
CA ALA A 77 6.32 -10.80 -14.77
C ALA A 77 6.12 -9.27 -14.89
N LEU A 78 5.06 -8.73 -14.28
CA LEU A 78 4.79 -7.29 -14.27
C LEU A 78 5.86 -6.49 -13.53
N VAL A 79 6.37 -7.02 -12.41
CA VAL A 79 7.45 -6.35 -11.67
C VAL A 79 8.76 -6.36 -12.47
N LEU A 80 9.03 -7.45 -13.21
CA LEU A 80 10.19 -7.53 -14.09
C LEU A 80 10.07 -6.56 -15.28
N SER A 81 8.89 -6.40 -15.87
CA SER A 81 8.70 -5.43 -16.95
C SER A 81 8.85 -4.00 -16.47
N LEU A 82 8.31 -3.64 -15.30
CA LEU A 82 8.53 -2.33 -14.67
C LEU A 82 10.01 -2.05 -14.42
N SER A 83 10.75 -3.10 -14.03
CA SER A 83 12.20 -3.06 -13.80
C SER A 83 13.00 -2.78 -15.07
N MET A 84 12.59 -3.32 -16.21
CA MET A 84 13.22 -3.05 -17.50
C MET A 84 12.89 -1.64 -18.01
N VAL A 85 11.65 -1.18 -17.80
CA VAL A 85 11.24 0.18 -18.15
C VAL A 85 12.03 1.22 -17.36
N ASP A 86 12.23 1.00 -16.06
CA ASP A 86 13.02 1.89 -15.21
C ASP A 86 14.47 2.03 -15.72
N MET A 87 15.11 0.90 -16.05
CA MET A 87 16.45 0.89 -16.64
C MET A 87 16.52 1.57 -18.01
N ALA A 88 15.50 1.37 -18.86
CA ALA A 88 15.42 2.04 -20.16
C ALA A 88 15.22 3.56 -20.03
N LEU A 89 14.42 4.02 -19.07
CA LEU A 89 14.20 5.44 -18.82
C LEU A 89 15.45 6.13 -18.27
N LEU A 90 16.21 5.46 -17.40
CA LEU A 90 17.50 5.96 -16.92
C LEU A 90 18.51 6.14 -18.06
N ALA A 91 18.46 5.28 -19.09
CA ALA A 91 19.36 5.37 -20.25
C ALA A 91 19.04 6.54 -21.20
N VAL A 92 17.80 7.07 -21.19
CA VAL A 92 17.34 8.10 -22.14
C VAL A 92 17.46 9.54 -21.57
N ASP A 93 17.95 9.71 -20.34
CA ASP A 93 18.25 10.99 -19.68
C ASP A 93 17.17 12.09 -19.81
N ILE A 94 15.89 11.70 -19.70
CA ILE A 94 14.76 12.63 -19.81
C ILE A 94 14.61 13.44 -18.51
N LYS A 95 15.15 14.68 -18.52
CA LYS A 95 15.27 15.61 -17.36
C LYS A 95 14.00 15.87 -16.54
N ALA A 96 12.81 15.86 -17.15
CA ALA A 96 11.54 16.03 -16.43
C ALA A 96 11.08 14.74 -15.70
N SER A 97 11.67 13.60 -16.04
CA SER A 97 11.32 12.28 -15.57
C SER A 97 12.10 11.89 -14.32
N HIS A 98 13.30 12.42 -14.08
CA HIS A 98 14.19 11.97 -13.00
C HIS A 98 13.51 11.89 -11.62
N VAL A 99 12.72 12.88 -11.20
CA VAL A 99 12.04 12.83 -9.88
C VAL A 99 10.94 11.75 -9.82
N ARG A 100 10.20 11.54 -10.92
CA ARG A 100 9.18 10.47 -10.99
C ARG A 100 9.84 9.09 -11.14
N VAL A 101 10.90 9.00 -11.91
CA VAL A 101 11.70 7.80 -12.14
C VAL A 101 12.37 7.37 -10.85
N LEU A 102 13.01 8.25 -10.09
CA LEU A 102 13.59 7.91 -8.79
C LEU A 102 12.55 7.37 -7.79
N ARG A 103 11.35 7.95 -7.81
CA ARG A 103 10.23 7.48 -6.98
C ARG A 103 9.77 6.08 -7.42
N LEU A 104 9.70 5.85 -8.73
CA LEU A 104 9.35 4.55 -9.31
C LEU A 104 10.46 3.51 -9.07
N ALA A 105 11.72 3.86 -9.27
CA ALA A 105 12.90 3.04 -8.99
C ALA A 105 12.92 2.55 -7.54
N ARG A 106 12.65 3.44 -6.56
CA ARG A 106 12.50 3.04 -5.15
C ARG A 106 11.35 2.05 -4.94
N SER A 107 10.22 2.30 -5.59
CA SER A 107 9.03 1.44 -5.50
C SER A 107 9.30 0.06 -6.08
N VAL A 108 9.92 0.00 -7.26
CA VAL A 108 10.32 -1.23 -7.96
C VAL A 108 11.36 -2.00 -7.15
N ARG A 109 12.36 -1.33 -6.58
CA ARG A 109 13.37 -1.95 -5.70
C ARG A 109 12.73 -2.61 -4.49
N THR A 110 11.75 -1.93 -3.86
CA THR A 110 10.98 -2.48 -2.74
C THR A 110 10.19 -3.73 -3.16
N LEU A 111 9.55 -3.70 -4.34
CA LEU A 111 8.82 -4.86 -4.88
C LEU A 111 9.76 -6.04 -5.19
N ARG A 112 10.97 -5.80 -5.69
CA ARG A 112 12.00 -6.84 -5.89
C ARG A 112 12.45 -7.45 -4.55
N MET A 113 12.71 -6.65 -3.52
CA MET A 113 13.05 -7.16 -2.19
C MET A 113 11.92 -8.01 -1.60
N LEU A 114 10.66 -7.58 -1.76
CA LEU A 114 9.48 -8.36 -1.36
C LEU A 114 9.38 -9.70 -2.11
N ARG A 115 9.87 -9.78 -3.35
CA ARG A 115 9.98 -11.04 -4.10
C ARG A 115 11.08 -11.94 -3.53
N LEU A 116 12.27 -11.41 -3.22
CA LEU A 116 13.34 -12.16 -2.54
C LEU A 116 12.84 -12.75 -1.21
N LEU A 117 12.08 -11.96 -0.45
CA LEU A 117 11.41 -12.38 0.77
C LEU A 117 10.49 -13.59 0.53
N ARG A 118 9.81 -13.73 -0.61
CA ARG A 118 8.97 -14.91 -0.91
C ARG A 118 9.72 -16.23 -0.94
N TYR A 119 11.00 -16.21 -1.31
CA TYR A 119 11.85 -17.41 -1.31
C TYR A 119 12.35 -17.78 0.08
N THR A 120 12.16 -16.92 1.07
CA THR A 120 12.48 -17.22 2.47
C THR A 120 11.37 -18.03 3.13
N ALA A 121 11.74 -18.98 3.98
CA ALA A 121 10.81 -19.87 4.68
C ALA A 121 9.76 -19.10 5.53
N THR A 122 10.08 -17.88 5.98
CA THR A 122 9.19 -17.00 6.74
C THR A 122 7.96 -16.58 5.94
N VAL A 123 8.13 -16.23 4.65
CA VAL A 123 7.00 -15.82 3.81
C VAL A 123 6.12 -17.00 3.40
N ARG A 124 6.67 -18.22 3.37
CA ARG A 124 5.83 -19.43 3.21
C ARG A 124 4.83 -19.57 4.37
N LYS A 125 5.25 -19.31 5.62
CA LYS A 125 4.34 -19.29 6.78
C LYS A 125 3.29 -18.19 6.64
N LEU A 126 3.69 -16.98 6.24
CA LEU A 126 2.77 -15.87 6.00
C LEU A 126 1.75 -16.19 4.90
N ARG A 127 2.17 -16.82 3.79
CA ARG A 127 1.28 -17.26 2.72
C ARG A 127 0.21 -18.24 3.21
N VAL A 128 0.57 -19.19 4.06
CA VAL A 128 -0.40 -20.13 4.65
C VAL A 128 -1.42 -19.40 5.52
N ILE A 129 -0.98 -18.44 6.32
CA ILE A 129 -1.87 -17.61 7.14
C ILE A 129 -2.80 -16.77 6.24
N THR A 130 -2.26 -16.11 5.21
CA THR A 130 -3.07 -15.33 4.27
C THR A 130 -4.05 -16.22 3.50
N LEU A 131 -3.65 -17.42 3.10
CA LEU A 131 -4.54 -18.38 2.45
C LEU A 131 -5.67 -18.82 3.40
N ALA A 132 -5.37 -19.04 4.69
CA ALA A 132 -6.38 -19.33 5.69
C ALA A 132 -7.37 -18.17 5.87
N ILE A 133 -6.89 -16.92 5.86
CA ILE A 133 -7.74 -15.71 5.91
C ILE A 133 -8.62 -15.60 4.65
N ILE A 134 -8.05 -15.86 3.47
CA ILE A 134 -8.81 -15.82 2.21
C ILE A 134 -9.86 -16.92 2.20
N ASN A 135 -9.56 -18.09 2.77
CA ASN A 135 -10.51 -19.19 2.86
C ASN A 135 -11.62 -18.89 3.89
N SER A 136 -11.31 -18.20 4.98
CA SER A 136 -12.32 -17.77 5.97
C SER A 136 -13.21 -16.62 5.48
N ARG A 137 -12.89 -16.00 4.34
CA ARG A 137 -13.72 -14.96 3.71
C ARG A 137 -15.17 -15.40 3.54
N THR A 138 -15.40 -16.64 3.11
CA THR A 138 -16.77 -17.14 2.90
C THR A 138 -17.55 -17.17 4.22
N MET A 139 -16.93 -17.61 5.31
CA MET A 139 -17.53 -17.61 6.65
C MET A 139 -17.78 -16.19 7.16
N PHE A 140 -16.85 -15.27 6.91
CA PHE A 140 -17.00 -13.87 7.26
C PHE A 140 -18.18 -13.22 6.52
N MET A 141 -18.37 -13.52 5.23
CA MET A 141 -19.52 -13.02 4.46
C MET A 141 -20.85 -13.49 5.08
N TRP A 142 -20.96 -14.76 5.47
CA TRP A 142 -22.15 -15.26 6.16
C TRP A 142 -22.36 -14.59 7.52
N ALA A 143 -21.30 -14.35 8.29
CA ALA A 143 -21.39 -13.63 9.56
C ALA A 143 -21.91 -12.19 9.37
N VAL A 144 -21.44 -11.48 8.34
CA VAL A 144 -21.93 -10.13 7.99
C VAL A 144 -23.41 -10.17 7.59
N VAL A 145 -23.83 -11.17 6.81
CA VAL A 145 -25.26 -11.33 6.42
C VAL A 145 -26.14 -11.54 7.65
N VAL A 146 -25.73 -12.41 8.59
CA VAL A 146 -26.47 -12.65 9.83
C VAL A 146 -26.52 -11.38 10.69
N LEU A 147 -25.40 -10.65 10.79
CA LEU A 147 -25.35 -9.39 11.52
C LEU A 147 -26.33 -8.36 10.93
N LEU A 148 -26.35 -8.22 9.60
CA LEU A 148 -27.29 -7.34 8.91
C LEU A 148 -28.74 -7.76 9.14
N LEU A 149 -29.03 -9.06 9.16
CA LEU A 149 -30.37 -9.58 9.44
C LEU A 149 -30.82 -9.22 10.87
N VAL A 150 -29.95 -9.37 11.86
CA VAL A 150 -30.25 -8.99 13.24
C VAL A 150 -30.50 -7.49 13.35
N LEU A 151 -29.63 -6.66 12.76
CA LEU A 151 -29.83 -5.21 12.74
C LEU A 151 -31.15 -4.82 12.06
N TYR A 152 -31.49 -5.48 10.95
CA TYR A 152 -32.76 -5.27 10.26
C TYR A 152 -33.98 -5.60 11.15
N LEU A 153 -33.95 -6.72 11.87
CA LEU A 153 -35.03 -7.08 12.80
C LEU A 153 -35.19 -6.03 13.90
N PHE A 154 -34.08 -5.57 14.49
CA PHE A 154 -34.12 -4.48 15.47
C PHE A 154 -34.70 -3.19 14.89
N SER A 155 -34.31 -2.82 13.66
CA SER A 155 -34.87 -1.65 12.98
C SER A 155 -36.38 -1.77 12.76
N VAL A 156 -36.88 -2.93 12.35
CA VAL A 156 -38.32 -3.16 12.14
C VAL A 156 -39.10 -3.12 13.46
N ILE A 157 -38.56 -3.74 14.53
CA ILE A 157 -39.19 -3.68 15.85
C ILE A 157 -39.28 -2.24 16.35
N PHE A 158 -38.20 -1.47 16.20
CA PHE A 158 -38.19 -0.06 16.58
C PHE A 158 -39.20 0.75 15.77
N LEU A 159 -39.23 0.57 14.45
CA LEU A 159 -40.20 1.23 13.57
C LEU A 159 -41.65 0.86 13.94
N TYR A 160 -41.91 -0.41 14.25
CA TYR A 160 -43.22 -0.86 14.68
C TYR A 160 -43.62 -0.25 16.04
N ALA A 161 -42.70 -0.21 17.01
CA ALA A 161 -42.94 0.41 18.31
C ALA A 161 -43.25 1.92 18.17
N VAL A 162 -42.51 2.64 17.33
CA VAL A 162 -42.77 4.05 17.02
C VAL A 162 -44.13 4.22 16.31
N SER A 163 -44.44 3.36 15.35
CA SER A 163 -45.72 3.40 14.65
C SER A 163 -46.91 3.15 15.58
N GLN A 164 -46.80 2.21 16.54
CA GLN A 164 -47.82 1.97 17.55
C GLN A 164 -47.93 3.15 18.52
N TYR A 165 -46.80 3.71 18.96
CA TYR A 165 -46.80 4.90 19.81
C TYR A 165 -47.51 6.09 19.15
N ILE A 166 -47.28 6.32 17.86
CA ILE A 166 -47.98 7.36 17.09
C ILE A 166 -49.47 7.05 16.93
N ALA A 167 -49.85 5.78 16.75
CA ALA A 167 -51.24 5.37 16.57
C ALA A 167 -52.10 5.50 17.85
N ASP A 168 -51.49 5.31 19.02
CA ASP A 168 -52.15 5.41 20.33
C ASP A 168 -52.07 6.83 20.94
N ALA A 169 -51.32 7.75 20.32
CA ALA A 169 -51.15 9.11 20.81
C ALA A 169 -52.41 9.98 20.60
N ALA A 170 -52.66 10.90 21.52
CA ALA A 170 -53.79 11.80 21.43
C ALA A 170 -53.53 12.89 20.37
N PRO A 171 -54.57 13.48 19.73
CA PRO A 171 -54.41 14.44 18.64
C PRO A 171 -53.65 15.74 18.97
N ASP A 172 -53.30 15.98 20.24
CA ASP A 172 -52.67 17.21 20.76
C ASP A 172 -51.25 16.96 21.31
N ASP A 173 -50.66 15.78 21.06
CA ASP A 173 -49.32 15.43 21.54
C ASP A 173 -48.21 16.06 20.66
N ILE A 174 -47.54 17.08 21.22
CA ILE A 174 -46.46 17.88 20.60
C ILE A 174 -45.33 17.01 19.99
N ILE A 175 -45.08 15.81 20.55
CA ILE A 175 -44.03 14.90 20.10
C ILE A 175 -44.38 14.19 18.77
N VAL A 176 -45.68 13.96 18.51
CA VAL A 176 -46.13 13.31 17.27
C VAL A 176 -46.10 14.28 16.10
N GLU A 177 -46.44 15.56 16.34
CA GLU A 177 -46.41 16.60 15.33
C GLU A 177 -44.98 16.79 14.78
N ASP A 178 -43.96 16.83 15.65
CA ASP A 178 -42.54 16.97 15.27
C ASP A 178 -41.99 15.75 14.51
N LEU A 179 -42.54 14.55 14.77
CA LEU A 179 -42.18 13.30 14.09
C LEU A 179 -42.78 13.17 12.68
N THR A 180 -43.88 13.88 12.38
CA THR A 180 -44.54 13.85 11.06
C THR A 180 -43.97 14.83 10.04
N VAL A 181 -43.09 15.74 10.47
CA VAL A 181 -42.46 16.78 9.63
C VAL A 181 -41.21 16.26 8.91
N PHE A 182 -40.69 15.08 9.29
CA PHE A 182 -39.57 14.38 8.62
C PHE A 182 -40.05 13.21 7.76
#